data_AF-A0A528BC83-F1
#
_entry.id   AF-A0A528BC83-F1
#
_cell.length_a   1.000
_cell.length_b   1.000
_cell.length_c   1.000
_cell.angle_alpha   90.00
_cell.angle_beta   90.00
_cell.angle_gamma   90.00
#
_symmetry.space_group_name_H-M   'P 1'
#
loop_
_entity.id
_entity.type
_entity.pdbx_description
1 polymer ?
#
loop_
_entity_poly.entity_id
_entity_poly.type
_entity_poly.pdbx_seq_one_letter_code
_entity_poly.pdbx_strand_id
1 'polypeptide(L)'
;MDAAPSRRDYSLIGRDAKLAVETGLAAAEWYHTDIPRKQMKELMQRSDGPAIRDTIIWLAVLILSGAGGAWFWGTWWCVPFFFVFGVLYGSSTDSRWHECGHGTAFRTQWMND
;
A
#
# COMPACT_ATOMS: atom_id res chain seq x y z
N MET A 1 20.16 -0.83 40.90
CA MET A 1 19.10 -1.85 40.80
C MET A 1 19.11 -2.34 39.37
N ASP A 2 19.64 -3.54 39.14
CA ASP A 2 19.69 -4.14 37.80
C ASP A 2 18.29 -4.64 37.42
N ALA A 3 17.61 -3.90 36.56
CA ALA A 3 16.39 -4.38 35.92
C ALA A 3 16.80 -5.36 34.82
N ALA A 4 16.87 -6.66 35.15
CA ALA A 4 16.99 -7.69 34.13
C ALA A 4 15.78 -7.61 33.18
N PRO A 5 15.97 -7.58 31.85
CA PRO A 5 14.86 -7.46 30.92
C PRO A 5 13.93 -8.66 31.05
N SER A 6 12.65 -8.39 31.36
CA SER A 6 11.63 -9.43 31.42
C SER A 6 11.23 -9.90 30.02
N ARG A 7 10.79 -11.16 29.88
CA ARG A 7 10.29 -11.71 28.60
C ARG A 7 9.11 -10.87 28.11
N ARG A 8 9.14 -10.42 26.83
CA ARG A 8 8.05 -9.64 26.23
C ARG A 8 6.74 -10.42 26.24
N ASP A 9 5.68 -9.74 26.64
CA ASP A 9 4.29 -10.21 26.59
C ASP A 9 3.62 -9.60 25.35
N TYR A 10 3.48 -10.41 24.30
CA TYR A 10 2.86 -9.99 23.03
C TYR A 10 1.33 -10.02 23.06
N SER A 11 0.70 -10.30 24.21
CA SER A 11 -0.75 -10.21 24.35
C SER A 11 -1.23 -8.77 24.21
N LEU A 12 -2.23 -8.54 23.34
CA LEU A 12 -2.84 -7.22 23.11
C LEU A 12 -3.53 -6.62 24.35
N ILE A 13 -3.82 -7.45 25.35
CA ILE A 13 -4.46 -7.05 26.62
C ILE A 13 -3.57 -7.37 27.84
N GLY A 14 -2.33 -7.78 27.59
CA GLY A 14 -1.39 -8.27 28.58
C GLY A 14 -0.65 -7.15 29.31
N ARG A 15 0.43 -7.54 29.99
CA ARG A 15 1.26 -6.66 30.79
C ARG A 15 1.88 -5.55 29.95
N ASP A 16 2.52 -5.89 28.83
CA ASP A 16 3.26 -4.91 28.04
C ASP A 16 2.32 -3.94 27.30
N ALA A 17 1.11 -4.37 26.95
CA ALA A 17 0.07 -3.48 26.41
C ALA A 17 -0.39 -2.44 27.45
N LYS A 18 -0.60 -2.84 28.72
CA LYS A 18 -0.89 -1.90 29.82
C LYS A 18 0.27 -0.95 30.07
N LEU A 19 1.49 -1.48 30.10
CA LEU A 19 2.70 -0.68 30.27
C LEU A 19 2.86 0.35 29.14
N ALA A 20 2.54 -0.01 27.90
CA ALA A 20 2.57 0.92 26.77
C ALA A 20 1.57 2.07 26.94
N VAL A 21 0.39 1.83 27.50
CA VAL A 21 -0.58 2.88 27.86
C VAL A 21 -0.04 3.77 28.97
N GLU A 22 0.45 3.18 30.07
CA GLU A 22 0.98 3.90 31.23
C GLU A 22 2.19 4.77 30.88
N THR A 23 3.02 4.32 29.94
CA THR A 23 4.21 5.04 29.46
C THR A 23 3.93 5.97 28.28
N GLY A 24 2.67 6.09 27.84
CA GLY A 24 2.26 6.99 26.75
C GLY A 24 2.68 6.54 25.35
N LEU A 25 3.12 5.29 25.20
CA LEU A 25 3.43 4.67 23.91
C LEU A 25 2.16 4.22 23.18
N ALA A 26 1.07 3.96 23.90
CA ALA A 26 -0.25 3.73 23.31
C ALA A 26 -0.98 5.07 23.14
N ALA A 27 -1.53 5.31 21.95
CA ALA A 27 -2.17 6.58 21.57
C ALA A 27 -1.24 7.80 21.70
N ALA A 28 0.05 7.63 21.40
CA ALA A 28 1.01 8.73 21.38
C ALA A 28 0.48 9.91 20.54
N GLU A 29 0.61 11.14 21.07
CA GLU A 29 0.38 12.35 20.29
C GLU A 29 1.53 12.52 19.30
N TRP A 30 1.30 12.04 18.07
CA TRP A 30 2.23 12.27 16.98
C TRP A 30 2.24 13.75 16.59
N TYR A 31 3.32 14.19 15.95
CA TYR A 31 3.32 15.50 15.32
C TYR A 31 2.22 15.56 14.26
N HIS A 32 1.40 16.61 14.31
CA HIS A 32 0.42 16.93 13.29
C HIS A 32 0.72 18.33 12.76
N THR A 33 0.82 18.48 11.45
CA THR A 33 0.92 19.80 10.83
C THR A 33 -0.40 20.55 11.04
N ASP A 34 -0.32 21.80 11.48
CA ASP A 34 -1.48 22.69 11.58
C ASP A 34 -2.01 23.02 10.18
N ILE A 35 -3.01 22.27 9.73
CA ILE A 35 -3.69 22.46 8.44
C ILE A 35 -5.14 22.89 8.72
N PRO A 36 -5.61 24.03 8.18
CA PRO A 36 -7.00 24.44 8.31
C PRO A 36 -7.97 23.35 7.84
N ARG A 37 -9.09 23.15 8.57
CA ARG A 37 -10.06 22.07 8.27
C ARG A 37 -10.57 22.08 6.83
N LYS A 38 -10.70 23.27 6.22
CA LYS A 38 -11.11 23.42 4.83
C LYS A 38 -10.08 22.80 3.88
N GLN A 39 -8.80 23.13 4.06
CA GLN A 39 -7.70 22.61 3.25
C GLN A 39 -7.54 21.10 3.45
N MET A 40 -7.68 20.61 4.69
CA MET A 40 -7.65 19.16 4.94
C MET A 40 -8.74 18.42 4.14
N LYS A 41 -9.96 18.95 4.09
CA LYS A 41 -11.05 18.35 3.29
C LYS A 41 -10.76 18.32 1.80
N GLU A 42 -10.14 19.38 1.28
CA GLU A 42 -9.74 19.46 -0.13
C GLU A 42 -8.66 18.41 -0.45
N LEU A 43 -7.67 18.22 0.43
CA LEU A 43 -6.61 17.22 0.26
C LEU A 43 -7.11 15.78 0.35
N MET A 44 -8.14 15.53 1.16
CA MET A 44 -8.75 14.19 1.32
C MET A 44 -9.77 13.85 0.21
N GLN A 45 -9.98 14.75 -0.76
CA GLN A 45 -10.99 14.53 -1.79
C GLN A 45 -10.56 13.43 -2.77
N ARG A 46 -11.27 12.30 -2.70
CA ARG A 46 -11.10 11.17 -3.64
C ARG A 46 -11.60 11.54 -5.04
N SER A 47 -10.94 11.00 -6.06
CA SER A 47 -11.34 11.10 -7.46
C SER A 47 -11.03 9.81 -8.21
N ASP A 48 -11.89 9.43 -9.16
CA ASP A 48 -11.71 8.16 -9.88
C ASP A 48 -10.63 8.24 -10.97
N GLY A 49 -10.43 9.43 -11.56
CA GLY A 49 -9.57 9.63 -12.72
C GLY A 49 -8.13 9.11 -12.56
N PRO A 50 -7.41 9.46 -11.48
CA PRO A 50 -6.04 8.97 -11.26
C PRO A 50 -5.96 7.45 -11.16
N ALA A 51 -6.84 6.82 -10.36
CA ALA A 51 -6.84 5.38 -10.16
C ALA A 51 -7.23 4.61 -11.45
N ILE A 52 -8.19 5.13 -12.23
CA ILE A 52 -8.54 4.58 -13.55
C ILE A 52 -7.34 4.65 -14.50
N ARG A 53 -6.72 5.83 -14.64
CA ARG A 53 -5.55 6.03 -15.51
C ARG A 53 -4.45 5.04 -15.17
N ASP A 54 -4.11 4.94 -13.89
CA ASP A 54 -3.01 4.09 -13.45
C ASP A 54 -3.35 2.61 -13.64
N THR A 55 -4.61 2.22 -13.50
CA THR A 55 -5.07 0.85 -13.80
C THR A 55 -4.96 0.52 -15.28
N ILE A 56 -5.37 1.43 -16.17
CA ILE A 56 -5.24 1.25 -17.62
C ILE A 56 -3.77 1.11 -18.02
N ILE A 57 -2.90 1.99 -17.51
CA ILE A 57 -1.46 1.93 -17.79
C ILE A 57 -0.88 0.59 -17.34
N TRP A 58 -1.23 0.16 -16.13
CA TRP A 58 -0.74 -1.10 -15.58
C TRP A 58 -1.18 -2.31 -16.41
N LEU A 59 -2.46 -2.41 -16.76
CA LEU A 59 -2.98 -3.48 -17.62
C LEU A 59 -2.33 -3.45 -19.01
N ALA A 60 -2.18 -2.27 -19.60
CA ALA A 60 -1.54 -2.12 -20.90
C ALA A 60 -0.09 -2.61 -20.86
N VAL A 61 0.69 -2.20 -19.85
CA VAL A 61 2.09 -2.63 -19.74
C VAL A 61 2.19 -4.13 -19.48
N LEU A 62 1.31 -4.72 -18.65
CA LEU A 62 1.26 -6.17 -18.45
C LEU A 62 0.96 -6.92 -19.75
N ILE A 63 -0.06 -6.49 -20.50
CA ILE A 63 -0.43 -7.13 -21.77
C ILE A 63 0.71 -7.01 -22.78
N LEU A 64 1.28 -5.82 -22.95
CA LEU A 64 2.36 -5.57 -23.91
C LEU A 64 3.63 -6.33 -23.53
N SER A 65 3.99 -6.38 -22.25
CA SER A 65 5.16 -7.11 -21.79
C SER A 65 4.96 -8.63 -21.86
N GLY A 66 3.78 -9.15 -21.50
CA GLY A 66 3.46 -10.57 -21.68
C GLY A 66 3.47 -10.99 -23.14
N ALA A 67 2.83 -10.19 -24.01
CA ALA A 67 2.80 -10.43 -25.46
C ALA A 67 4.19 -10.34 -26.09
N GLY A 68 5.01 -9.37 -25.70
CA GLY A 68 6.40 -9.26 -26.14
C GLY A 68 7.24 -10.46 -25.69
N GLY A 69 7.11 -10.88 -24.44
CA GLY A 69 7.79 -12.07 -23.92
C GLY A 69 7.44 -13.34 -24.70
N ALA A 70 6.16 -13.52 -25.04
CA ALA A 70 5.68 -14.62 -25.86
C ALA A 70 6.17 -14.52 -27.33
N TRP A 71 6.13 -13.33 -27.91
CA TRP A 71 6.55 -13.09 -29.30
C TRP A 71 8.04 -13.35 -29.51
N PHE A 72 8.89 -12.89 -28.59
CA PHE A 72 10.34 -13.07 -28.64
C PHE A 72 10.82 -14.39 -28.03
N TRP A 73 9.90 -15.31 -27.70
CA TRP A 73 10.22 -16.59 -27.09
C TRP A 73 11.24 -17.37 -27.91
N GLY A 74 12.22 -18.00 -27.24
CA GLY A 74 13.34 -18.68 -27.89
C GLY A 74 14.51 -17.75 -28.25
N THR A 75 14.44 -16.46 -27.94
CA THR A 75 15.55 -15.51 -28.10
C THR A 75 15.84 -14.77 -26.79
N TRP A 76 17.03 -14.20 -26.64
CA TRP A 76 17.37 -13.36 -25.48
C TRP A 76 16.52 -12.09 -25.36
N TRP A 77 15.82 -11.69 -26.44
CA TRP A 77 14.93 -10.53 -26.41
C TRP A 77 13.70 -10.74 -25.53
N CYS A 78 13.29 -11.97 -25.21
CA CYS A 78 12.15 -12.19 -24.30
C CYS A 78 12.44 -11.79 -22.84
N VAL A 79 13.72 -11.80 -22.44
CA VAL A 79 14.16 -11.53 -21.06
C VAL A 79 13.72 -10.15 -20.55
N PRO A 80 13.99 -9.02 -21.24
CA PRO A 80 13.53 -7.71 -20.78
C PRO A 80 12.01 -7.62 -20.65
N PHE A 81 11.25 -8.28 -21.53
CA PHE A 81 9.79 -8.29 -21.46
C PHE A 81 9.28 -9.06 -20.23
N PHE A 82 9.80 -10.26 -19.99
CA PHE A 82 9.43 -11.03 -18.79
C PHE A 82 9.91 -10.38 -17.50
N PHE A 83 11.04 -9.67 -17.52
CA PHE A 83 11.50 -8.90 -16.38
C PHE A 83 10.49 -7.79 -16.03
N VAL A 84 10.07 -6.99 -17.01
CA VAL A 84 9.04 -5.94 -16.81
C VAL A 84 7.72 -6.56 -16.33
N PHE A 85 7.27 -7.62 -17.00
CA PHE A 85 6.05 -8.33 -16.62
C PHE A 85 6.11 -8.82 -15.18
N GLY A 86 7.18 -9.55 -14.82
CA GLY A 86 7.34 -10.16 -13.51
C GLY A 86 7.45 -9.14 -12.38
N VAL A 87 8.23 -8.06 -12.58
CA VAL A 87 8.35 -6.99 -11.60
C VAL A 87 6.99 -6.32 -11.38
N LEU A 88 6.31 -5.90 -12.44
CA LEU A 88 5.03 -5.20 -12.30
C LEU A 88 3.95 -6.12 -11.74
N TYR A 89 3.87 -7.37 -12.19
CA TYR A 89 2.91 -8.33 -11.68
C TYR A 89 3.13 -8.61 -10.18
N GLY A 90 4.39 -8.78 -9.77
CA GLY A 90 4.77 -9.15 -8.42
C GLY A 90 4.73 -8.00 -7.41
N SER A 91 5.10 -6.78 -7.78
CA SER A 91 5.29 -5.68 -6.82
C SER A 91 4.19 -4.62 -6.81
N SER A 92 3.39 -4.49 -7.89
CA SER A 92 2.47 -3.34 -8.02
C SER A 92 1.00 -3.67 -7.75
N THR A 93 0.67 -4.95 -7.59
CA THR A 93 -0.69 -5.41 -7.29
C THR A 93 -1.07 -5.13 -5.83
N ASP A 94 -0.13 -5.28 -4.89
CA ASP A 94 -0.38 -5.16 -3.45
C ASP A 94 -0.89 -3.76 -3.06
N SER A 95 -0.24 -2.69 -3.56
CA SER A 95 -0.67 -1.32 -3.26
C SER A 95 -2.10 -1.04 -3.77
N ARG A 96 -2.49 -1.61 -4.92
CA ARG A 96 -3.85 -1.43 -5.44
C ARG A 96 -4.87 -2.16 -4.58
N TRP A 97 -4.59 -3.42 -4.25
CA TRP A 97 -5.43 -4.21 -3.36
C TRP A 97 -5.60 -3.53 -2.00
N HIS A 98 -4.51 -3.04 -1.42
CA HIS A 98 -4.49 -2.39 -0.12
C HIS A 98 -5.34 -1.10 -0.11
N GLU A 99 -5.15 -0.21 -1.09
CA GLU A 99 -5.91 1.05 -1.16
C GLU A 99 -7.39 0.84 -1.53
N CYS A 100 -7.69 -0.11 -2.41
CA CYS A 100 -9.07 -0.52 -2.68
C CYS A 100 -9.72 -1.14 -1.43
N GLY A 101 -9.00 -1.97 -0.67
CA GLY A 101 -9.48 -2.53 0.59
C GLY A 101 -9.78 -1.50 1.69
N HIS A 102 -9.11 -0.34 1.65
CA HIS A 102 -9.44 0.82 2.50
C HIS A 102 -10.53 1.73 1.90
N GLY A 103 -10.93 1.49 0.65
CA GLY A 103 -11.88 2.33 -0.07
C GLY A 103 -11.33 3.72 -0.42
N THR A 104 -10.01 3.91 -0.43
CA THR A 104 -9.35 5.20 -0.64
C THR A 104 -8.99 5.45 -2.10
N ALA A 105 -8.85 4.39 -2.91
CA ALA A 105 -8.41 4.47 -4.30
C ALA A 105 -9.42 5.21 -5.20
N PHE A 106 -10.71 4.87 -5.12
CA PHE A 106 -11.76 5.46 -5.94
C PHE A 106 -12.77 6.25 -5.09
N ARG A 107 -13.31 7.33 -5.67
CA ARG A 107 -14.47 8.03 -5.13
C ARG A 107 -15.72 7.15 -5.27
N THR A 108 -15.85 6.46 -6.39
CA THR A 108 -16.97 5.57 -6.69
C THR A 108 -16.76 4.23 -5.96
N GLN A 109 -17.61 3.94 -4.97
CA GLN A 109 -17.36 2.87 -4.00
C GLN A 109 -17.18 1.49 -4.64
N TRP A 110 -18.07 1.07 -5.54
CA TRP A 110 -18.01 -0.26 -6.17
C TRP A 110 -16.72 -0.51 -6.96
N MET A 111 -16.01 0.53 -7.40
CA MET A 111 -14.73 0.38 -8.09
C MET A 111 -13.59 -0.05 -7.14
N ASN A 112 -13.81 0.05 -5.83
CA ASN A 112 -12.88 -0.44 -4.81
C ASN A 112 -13.16 -1.89 -4.39
N ASP A 113 -14.32 -2.45 -4.75
CA ASP A 113 -14.74 -3.81 -4.37
C ASP A 113 -14.38 -4.82 -5.48
#